data_AF-A0A9D2JBB8-F1
#
_entry.id   AF-A0A9D2JBB8-F1
#
_cell.length_a   1.000
_cell.length_b   1.000
_cell.length_c   1.000
_cell.angle_alpha   90.00
_cell.angle_beta   90.00
_cell.angle_gamma   90.00
#
_symmetry.space_group_name_H-M   'P 1'
#
loop_
_entity.id
_entity.type
_entity.pdbx_description
1 polymer ?
#
loop_
_entity_poly.entity_id
_entity_poly.type
_entity_poly.pdbx_seq_one_letter_code
_entity_poly.pdbx_strand_id
1 'polypeptide(L)'
;WSNECIEFWFLLHFAYYTSNNHRTEYISFLNDKFRELGIGKYQKNMKSIFEILMEKGNPKLAIRYAKRIIKDGQDKTPTEIAPGTKVYELVEELAKYLPEEIRNFF
;
A
#
# COMPACT_ATOMS: atom_id res chain seq x y z
N TRP A 1 16.50 -1.57 2.74
CA TRP A 1 15.30 -0.82 2.31
C TRP A 1 15.34 0.51 3.03
N SER A 2 15.79 1.57 2.36
CA SER A 2 16.10 2.83 3.05
C SER A 2 15.11 3.95 2.79
N ASN A 3 14.11 3.86 1.90
CA ASN A 3 13.26 5.03 1.69
C ASN A 3 11.94 4.85 0.94
N GLU A 4 10.99 4.07 1.45
CA GLU A 4 9.61 4.19 0.96
C GLU A 4 8.64 4.14 2.14
N CYS A 5 7.78 5.16 2.19
CA CYS A 5 6.89 5.39 3.30
C CYS A 5 5.73 4.38 3.30
N ILE A 6 5.17 4.10 4.47
CA ILE A 6 4.00 3.21 4.59
C ILE A 6 2.82 3.71 3.74
N GLU A 7 2.79 5.01 3.44
CA GLU A 7 1.87 5.66 2.51
C GLU A 7 1.92 5.07 1.10
N PHE A 8 3.07 4.59 0.62
CA PHE A 8 3.14 3.89 -0.66
C PHE A 8 2.33 2.59 -0.63
N TRP A 9 2.42 1.83 0.46
CA TRP A 9 1.59 0.64 0.65
C TRP A 9 0.09 0.99 0.67
N PHE A 10 -0.30 2.09 1.32
CA PHE A 10 -1.69 2.55 1.35
C PHE A 10 -2.19 2.94 -0.04
N LEU A 11 -1.35 3.62 -0.83
CA LEU A 11 -1.66 4.02 -2.20
C LEU A 11 -1.97 2.80 -3.08
N LEU A 12 -1.20 1.71 -2.93
CA LEU A 12 -1.37 0.48 -3.72
C LEU A 12 -2.75 -0.18 -3.54
N HIS A 13 -3.51 0.15 -2.50
CA HIS A 13 -4.88 -0.34 -2.34
C HIS A 13 -5.86 0.31 -3.33
N PHE A 14 -5.48 1.44 -3.92
CA PHE A 14 -6.33 2.23 -4.82
C PHE A 14 -5.79 2.28 -6.25
N ALA A 15 -4.47 2.21 -6.45
CA ALA A 15 -3.88 2.31 -7.78
C ALA A 15 -2.54 1.57 -7.89
N TYR A 16 -2.24 1.06 -9.09
CA TYR A 16 -0.88 0.65 -9.43
C TYR A 16 -0.01 1.89 -9.66
N TYR A 17 1.16 1.94 -9.03
CA TYR A 17 2.02 3.12 -9.05
C TYR A 17 3.49 2.73 -9.07
N THR A 18 4.24 3.31 -10.01
CA THR A 18 5.65 2.96 -10.27
C THR A 18 6.56 4.18 -10.39
N SER A 19 6.03 5.39 -10.24
CA SER A 19 6.84 6.61 -10.36
C SER A 19 7.70 6.79 -9.11
N ASN A 20 9.01 7.00 -9.28
CA ASN A 20 9.93 7.27 -8.18
C ASN A 20 9.78 8.73 -7.72
N ASN A 21 8.76 8.98 -6.92
CA ASN A 21 8.36 10.30 -6.50
C ASN A 21 8.59 10.50 -5.00
N HIS A 22 8.70 11.76 -4.57
CA HIS A 22 8.83 12.07 -3.16
C HIS A 22 7.57 11.71 -2.37
N ARG A 23 7.72 11.41 -1.08
CA ARG A 23 6.62 11.09 -0.14
C ARG A 23 5.44 12.07 -0.18
N THR A 24 5.69 13.33 -0.49
CA THR A 24 4.67 14.37 -0.64
C THR A 24 3.64 14.03 -1.71
N GLU A 25 4.06 13.38 -2.80
CA GLU A 25 3.17 12.95 -3.88
C GLU A 25 2.23 11.82 -3.42
N TYR A 26 2.71 10.88 -2.62
CA TYR A 26 1.85 9.83 -2.05
C TYR A 26 0.80 10.41 -1.12
N ILE A 27 1.19 11.39 -0.30
CA ILE A 27 0.26 12.09 0.60
C ILE A 27 -0.77 12.89 -0.22
N SER A 28 -0.36 13.55 -1.30
CA SER A 28 -1.29 14.26 -2.20
C SER A 28 -2.29 13.29 -2.81
N PHE A 29 -1.82 12.18 -3.38
CA PHE A 29 -2.67 11.14 -3.94
C PHE A 29 -3.68 10.61 -2.91
N LEU A 30 -3.24 10.28 -1.70
CA LEU A 30 -4.12 9.79 -0.63
C LEU A 30 -5.14 10.85 -0.22
N ASN A 31 -4.75 12.12 -0.13
CA ASN A 31 -5.68 13.22 0.16
C ASN A 31 -6.75 13.37 -0.92
N ASP A 32 -6.36 13.33 -2.19
CA ASP A 32 -7.30 13.43 -3.31
C ASP A 32 -8.25 12.23 -3.30
N LYS A 33 -7.72 11.01 -3.14
CA LYS A 33 -8.52 9.80 -3.05
C LYS A 33 -9.49 9.80 -1.88
N PHE A 34 -9.04 10.23 -0.70
CA PHE A 34 -9.88 10.25 0.50
C PHE A 34 -10.94 11.34 0.43
N ARG A 35 -10.65 12.48 -0.23
CA ARG A 35 -11.65 13.50 -0.54
C ARG A 35 -12.72 12.97 -1.49
N GLU A 36 -12.33 12.27 -2.57
CA GLU A 36 -13.28 11.63 -3.50
C GLU A 36 -14.21 10.63 -2.79
N LEU A 37 -13.67 9.90 -1.82
CA LEU A 37 -14.40 8.92 -1.02
C LEU A 37 -15.23 9.54 0.13
N GLY A 38 -15.18 10.86 0.31
CA GLY A 38 -15.90 11.56 1.39
C GLY A 38 -15.31 11.36 2.80
N ILE A 39 -14.07 10.87 2.91
CA ILE A 39 -13.37 10.59 4.17
C ILE A 39 -12.67 11.85 4.72
N GLY A 40 -12.20 12.73 3.82
CA GLY A 40 -11.45 13.94 4.18
C GLY A 40 -9.96 13.82 3.87
N LYS A 41 -9.11 14.38 4.73
CA LYS A 41 -7.64 14.38 4.54
C LYS A 41 -6.97 13.19 5.23
N TYR A 42 -5.95 12.65 4.59
CA TYR A 42 -5.08 11.64 5.18
C TYR A 42 -4.29 12.22 6.36
N GLN A 43 -4.17 11.42 7.43
CA GLN A 43 -3.32 11.71 8.58
C GLN A 43 -2.50 10.46 8.93
N LYS A 44 -1.21 10.63 9.24
CA LYS A 44 -0.30 9.51 9.49
C LYS A 44 -0.75 8.61 10.65
N ASN A 45 -1.39 9.20 11.66
CA ASN A 45 -1.89 8.55 12.86
C ASN A 45 -3.42 8.31 12.83
N MET A 46 -4.02 8.26 11.63
CA MET A 46 -5.44 7.99 11.46
C MET A 46 -5.78 6.58 11.94
N LYS A 47 -6.62 6.47 12.98
CA LYS A 47 -6.99 5.18 13.58
C LYS A 47 -7.81 4.29 12.65
N SER A 48 -8.63 4.90 11.79
CA SER A 48 -9.50 4.21 10.83
C SER A 48 -8.81 3.86 9.51
N ILE A 49 -7.48 4.03 9.40
CA ILE A 49 -6.77 3.74 8.14
C ILE A 49 -6.97 2.29 7.69
N PHE A 50 -6.95 1.34 8.64
CA PHE A 50 -7.15 -0.07 8.33
C PHE A 50 -8.54 -0.33 7.73
N GLU A 51 -9.59 0.17 8.40
CA GLU A 51 -10.98 0.05 7.94
C GLU A 51 -11.16 0.66 6.54
N ILE A 52 -10.60 1.84 6.30
CA ILE A 52 -10.64 2.50 4.98
C ILE A 52 -10.00 1.65 3.90
N LEU A 53 -8.83 1.06 4.16
CA LEU A 53 -8.12 0.23 3.18
C LEU A 53 -8.86 -1.08 2.89
N MET A 54 -9.54 -1.65 3.89
CA MET A 54 -10.33 -2.87 3.75
C MET A 54 -11.67 -2.64 3.04
N GLU A 55 -12.36 -1.53 3.35
CA GLU A 55 -13.71 -1.26 2.85
C GLU A 55 -13.73 -0.48 1.53
N LYS A 56 -12.80 0.45 1.35
CA LYS A 56 -12.75 1.36 0.18
C LYS A 56 -11.58 1.07 -0.75
N GLY A 57 -10.56 0.39 -0.25
CA GLY A 57 -9.41 -0.08 -1.01
C GLY A 57 -9.56 -1.53 -1.45
N ASN A 58 -8.46 -2.12 -1.89
CA ASN A 58 -8.39 -3.51 -2.27
C ASN A 58 -7.04 -4.14 -1.83
N PRO A 59 -7.02 -4.85 -0.69
CA PRO A 59 -5.78 -5.44 -0.17
C PRO A 59 -5.16 -6.48 -1.11
N LYS A 60 -5.97 -7.33 -1.77
CA LYS A 60 -5.50 -8.28 -2.79
C LYS A 60 -4.76 -7.58 -3.94
N LEU A 61 -5.29 -6.47 -4.43
CA LEU A 61 -4.63 -5.68 -5.47
C LEU A 61 -3.34 -5.04 -4.95
N ALA A 62 -3.33 -4.52 -3.72
CA ALA A 62 -2.13 -3.96 -3.11
C ALA A 62 -0.99 -5.00 -3.03
N ILE A 63 -1.30 -6.22 -2.58
CA ILE A 63 -0.36 -7.35 -2.55
C ILE A 63 0.14 -7.65 -3.97
N ARG A 64 -0.77 -7.78 -4.94
CA ARG A 64 -0.42 -8.08 -6.33
C ARG A 64 0.48 -7.02 -6.95
N TYR A 65 0.19 -5.74 -6.74
CA TYR A 65 0.98 -4.62 -7.24
C TYR A 65 2.37 -4.58 -6.60
N ALA A 66 2.45 -4.72 -5.29
CA ALA A 66 3.73 -4.74 -4.60
C ALA A 66 4.61 -5.90 -5.07
N LYS A 67 4.05 -7.12 -5.16
CA LYS A 67 4.75 -8.29 -5.71
C LYS A 67 5.27 -8.06 -7.12
N ARG A 68 4.46 -7.45 -7.99
CA ARG A 68 4.85 -7.13 -9.36
C ARG A 68 6.06 -6.19 -9.38
N ILE A 69 6.02 -5.13 -8.58
CA ILE A 69 7.12 -4.15 -8.49
C ILE A 69 8.42 -4.81 -8.02
N ILE A 70 8.35 -5.67 -6.99
CA ILE A 70 9.54 -6.41 -6.52
C ILE A 70 10.06 -7.36 -7.59
N LYS A 71 9.17 -8.09 -8.27
CA LYS A 71 9.54 -9.03 -9.34
C LYS A 71 10.20 -8.31 -10.51
N ASP A 72 9.63 -7.19 -10.96
CA ASP A 72 10.17 -6.40 -12.07
C ASP A 72 11.54 -5.77 -11.71
N GLY A 73 11.84 -5.64 -10.42
CA GLY A 73 13.11 -5.18 -9.87
C GLY A 73 14.05 -6.28 -9.37
N GLN A 74 13.81 -7.56 -9.65
CA GLN A 74 14.52 -8.69 -9.02
C GLN A 74 16.05 -8.68 -9.19
N ASP A 75 16.54 -8.11 -10.29
CA ASP A 75 17.98 -8.03 -10.62
C ASP A 75 18.64 -6.75 -10.07
N LYS A 76 17.86 -5.92 -9.36
CA LYS A 76 18.29 -4.66 -8.77
C LYS A 76 18.45 -4.79 -7.26
N THR A 77 19.30 -3.96 -6.68
CA THR A 77 19.37 -3.82 -5.22
C THR A 77 18.08 -3.21 -4.68
N PRO A 78 17.70 -3.48 -3.42
CA PRO A 78 16.52 -2.87 -2.80
C PRO A 78 16.48 -1.33 -2.83
N THR A 79 17.64 -0.68 -2.93
CA THR A 79 17.73 0.79 -3.01
C THR A 79 17.41 1.30 -4.41
N GLU A 80 17.63 0.48 -5.44
CA GLU A 80 17.32 0.79 -6.84
C GLU A 80 15.85 0.47 -7.22
N ILE A 81 15.16 -0.32 -6.40
CA ILE A 81 13.72 -0.55 -6.52
C ILE A 81 12.98 0.61 -5.83
N ALA A 82 12.81 1.71 -6.56
CA ALA A 82 12.13 2.90 -6.10
C ALA A 82 11.03 3.31 -7.10
N PRO A 83 9.75 3.32 -6.69
CA PRO A 83 9.25 2.93 -5.38
C PRO A 83 9.16 1.40 -5.25
N GLY A 84 9.17 0.90 -4.02
CA GLY A 84 9.00 -0.51 -3.71
C GLY A 84 8.59 -0.70 -2.25
N THR A 85 7.96 -1.84 -1.93
CA THR A 85 7.65 -2.20 -0.55
C THR A 85 7.56 -3.71 -0.38
N LYS A 86 8.02 -4.20 0.78
CA LYS A 86 7.84 -5.59 1.25
C LYS A 86 6.75 -5.74 2.30
N VAL A 87 5.94 -4.71 2.55
CA VAL A 87 4.82 -4.78 3.52
C VAL A 87 3.84 -5.91 3.16
N TYR A 88 3.70 -6.24 1.87
CA TYR A 88 2.89 -7.39 1.46
C TYR A 88 3.37 -8.72 2.09
N GLU A 89 4.68 -8.91 2.30
CA GLU A 89 5.22 -10.13 2.93
C GLU A 89 4.70 -10.23 4.37
N LEU A 90 4.75 -9.11 5.11
CA LEU A 90 4.20 -9.05 6.46
C LEU A 90 2.68 -9.29 6.47
N VAL A 91 1.94 -8.66 5.56
CA VAL A 91 0.47 -8.79 5.49
C VAL A 91 0.07 -10.23 5.17
N GLU A 92 0.76 -10.88 4.23
CA GLU A 92 0.52 -12.29 3.90
C GLU A 92 0.84 -13.22 5.07
N GLU A 93 1.92 -12.97 5.81
CA GLU A 93 2.24 -13.74 7.02
C GLU A 93 1.18 -13.57 8.10
N LEU A 94 0.74 -12.32 8.37
CA LEU A 94 -0.30 -12.04 9.35
C LEU A 94 -1.66 -12.62 8.95
N ALA A 95 -2.00 -12.59 7.66
CA ALA A 95 -3.26 -13.13 7.14
C ALA A 95 -3.45 -14.62 7.43
N LYS A 96 -2.36 -15.39 7.62
CA LYS A 96 -2.43 -16.81 8.03
C LYS A 96 -3.04 -17.02 9.41
N TYR A 97 -2.98 -16.00 10.27
CA TYR A 97 -3.47 -16.05 11.65
C TYR A 97 -4.83 -15.35 11.81
N LEU A 98 -5.40 -14.80 10.73
CA LEU A 98 -6.70 -14.15 10.76
C LEU A 98 -7.85 -15.16 10.59
N PRO A 99 -9.04 -14.87 11.15
CA PRO A 99 -10.26 -15.62 10.86
C PRO A 99 -10.51 -15.75 9.34
N GLU A 100 -11.15 -16.84 8.93
CA GLU A 100 -11.36 -17.18 7.53
C GLU A 100 -12.12 -16.09 6.77
N GLU A 101 -13.08 -15.45 7.42
CA GLU A 101 -13.88 -14.35 6.88
C GLU A 101 -13.00 -13.15 6.49
N ILE A 102 -11.97 -12.87 7.30
CA ILE A 102 -11.04 -11.76 7.08
C ILE A 102 -9.95 -12.15 6.08
N ARG A 103 -9.51 -13.42 6.11
CA ARG A 103 -8.51 -13.95 5.17
C ARG A 103 -8.94 -13.79 3.71
N ASN A 104 -10.25 -13.86 3.44
CA ASN A 104 -10.80 -13.69 2.09
C ASN A 104 -10.59 -12.30 1.48
N PHE A 105 -10.17 -11.29 2.26
CA PHE A 105 -9.85 -9.96 1.76
C PHE A 105 -8.40 -9.81 1.24
N PHE A 106 -7.53 -10.75 1.57
CA PHE A 106 -6.10 -10.77 1.22
C PHE A 106 -5.80 -11.84 0.17
#